data_AF-A2EBW8-F1
#
_entry.id   AF-A2EBW8-F1
#
_cell.length_a   1.000
_cell.length_b   1.000
_cell.length_c   1.000
_cell.angle_alpha   90.00
_cell.angle_beta   90.00
_cell.angle_gamma   90.00
#
_symmetry.space_group_name_H-M   'P 1'
#
loop_
_entity.id
_entity.type
_entity.pdbx_description
1 polymer ?
#
loop_
_entity_poly.entity_id
_entity_poly.type
_entity_poly.pdbx_seq_one_letter_code
_entity_poly.pdbx_strand_id
1 'polypeptide(L)'
;MSIVSKDPDHRINGFLDELNFSLTDEWIQEENLRKAAFSKLGDNIFKNQKKLKLTARMGIPATMRQDVWLMASNGKQLIDELGNVYENALSLVNRQLKSNKVHEHSLEDLFSGSAYIIKFLPEKIQPLVKEFLRAIWATNKGIEYSPFLPVIAVILLLFMEPPAAYASLQAMIRRSQEDSWYFTLNRKNYYKNGVAIEKLLNIKTPDVVSKAKSLGVGIDFLILALLPSFFIPISQLPIALTFFDSFIVEGRKVLLRFITTIFKINSDILLKSNSPKEFVTIILDTFSGFSKPQNLRTFLKESFSIYMSRKKHLFGLERIETDNNKISETIKNTKMIASIFNDQIRGDFNPLDFPRKLNLNVLSDLANIIPSEEIVKYQKNVQRKFNEIEIIHEGRLLDTKNYFVIKEYIPFIYLRQNPSLSYSLSKDGTILQTLLNEMKKKGAHILIIKTDKSIIGAFLSDQLEKTGSVYSRNTSNFVFHIKDSTMKCYKHPRPPNKDYLSVDDDTIMIGGPNPAIIIGDRLDKVRSCKCDTFDSPQLTLEPSENILDVELYILEN
;
A
#
# COMPACT_ATOMS: atom_id res chain seq x y z
N MET A 1 0.39 -31.82 -27.68
CA MET A 1 1.75 -31.67 -28.25
C MET A 1 2.11 -30.20 -28.17
N SER A 2 3.03 -29.83 -27.27
CA SER A 2 3.43 -28.44 -27.01
C SER A 2 4.04 -27.82 -28.28
N ILE A 3 3.54 -26.65 -28.67
CA ILE A 3 4.10 -25.84 -29.77
C ILE A 3 5.52 -25.36 -29.45
N VAL A 4 5.92 -25.43 -28.18
CA VAL A 4 7.27 -25.04 -27.75
C VAL A 4 8.32 -26.09 -28.17
N SER A 5 7.91 -27.30 -28.56
CA SER A 5 8.86 -28.38 -28.89
C SER A 5 9.25 -28.51 -30.37
N LYS A 6 8.86 -27.59 -31.26
CA LYS A 6 9.12 -27.76 -32.72
C LYS A 6 9.77 -26.58 -33.44
N ASP A 7 10.14 -25.52 -32.75
CA ASP A 7 11.02 -24.48 -33.31
C ASP A 7 12.39 -24.56 -32.61
N PRO A 8 13.40 -25.19 -33.23
CA PRO A 8 14.73 -25.33 -32.63
C PRO A 8 15.42 -23.98 -32.37
N ASP A 9 14.98 -22.91 -33.04
CA ASP A 9 15.72 -21.65 -33.07
C ASP A 9 15.35 -20.67 -31.95
N HIS A 10 14.22 -20.83 -31.24
CA HIS A 10 13.80 -19.86 -30.21
C HIS A 10 13.12 -20.51 -29.01
N ARG A 11 13.92 -20.94 -28.02
CA ARG A 11 13.44 -21.41 -26.72
C ARG A 11 12.92 -20.25 -25.88
N ILE A 12 11.79 -20.47 -25.19
CA ILE A 12 11.37 -19.61 -24.08
C ILE A 12 12.38 -19.84 -22.96
N ASN A 13 13.13 -18.81 -22.56
CA ASN A 13 14.21 -18.95 -21.58
C ASN A 13 13.69 -18.86 -20.13
N GLY A 14 12.49 -19.37 -19.86
CA GLY A 14 11.88 -19.38 -18.54
C GLY A 14 11.26 -20.74 -18.26
N PHE A 15 10.53 -20.88 -17.15
CA PHE A 15 9.99 -22.18 -16.75
C PHE A 15 8.60 -22.50 -17.33
N LEU A 16 8.10 -21.78 -18.34
CA LEU A 16 6.77 -22.05 -18.90
C LEU A 16 6.60 -23.52 -19.36
N ASP A 17 7.64 -24.13 -19.91
CA ASP A 17 7.63 -25.53 -20.36
C ASP A 17 7.55 -26.56 -19.22
N GLU A 18 7.75 -26.11 -17.98
CA GLU A 18 7.59 -26.92 -16.77
C GLU A 18 6.13 -26.95 -16.28
N LEU A 19 5.25 -26.18 -16.92
CA LEU A 19 3.82 -26.15 -16.64
C LEU A 19 3.04 -27.01 -17.64
N ASN A 20 1.84 -27.42 -17.24
CA ASN A 20 0.88 -28.01 -18.16
C ASN A 20 0.25 -26.91 -19.03
N PHE A 21 0.97 -26.53 -20.09
CA PHE A 21 0.61 -25.44 -21.00
C PHE A 21 0.60 -25.90 -22.46
N SER A 22 -0.55 -25.82 -23.09
CA SER A 22 -0.75 -26.07 -24.52
C SER A 22 -1.80 -25.12 -25.08
N LEU A 23 -1.49 -24.43 -26.17
CA LEU A 23 -2.47 -23.58 -26.85
C LEU A 23 -3.54 -24.44 -27.53
N THR A 24 -4.78 -23.95 -27.54
CA THR A 24 -5.86 -24.49 -28.39
C THR A 24 -5.77 -23.87 -29.78
N ASP A 25 -6.41 -24.47 -30.79
CA ASP A 25 -6.35 -23.98 -32.18
C ASP A 25 -6.69 -22.50 -32.33
N GLU A 26 -7.71 -22.01 -31.61
CA GLU A 26 -8.08 -20.59 -31.60
C GLU A 26 -6.94 -19.70 -31.08
N TRP A 27 -6.25 -20.14 -30.03
CA TRP A 27 -5.10 -19.41 -29.47
C TRP A 27 -3.85 -19.52 -30.33
N ILE A 28 -3.67 -20.61 -31.09
CA ILE A 28 -2.62 -20.71 -32.12
C ILE A 28 -2.85 -19.68 -33.22
N GLN A 29 -4.10 -19.55 -33.68
CA GLN A 29 -4.47 -18.52 -34.67
C GLN A 29 -4.23 -17.12 -34.12
N GLU A 30 -4.62 -16.86 -32.87
CA GLU A 30 -4.35 -15.58 -32.20
C GLU A 30 -2.84 -15.28 -32.12
N GLU A 31 -2.03 -16.28 -31.77
CA GLU A 31 -0.57 -16.15 -31.71
C GLU A 31 0.02 -15.82 -33.09
N ASN A 32 -0.47 -16.46 -34.16
CA ASN A 32 -0.06 -16.13 -35.53
C ASN A 32 -0.44 -14.70 -35.93
N LEU A 33 -1.62 -14.21 -35.52
CA LEU A 33 -2.02 -12.82 -35.73
C LEU A 33 -1.11 -11.84 -34.98
N ARG A 34 -0.68 -12.18 -33.76
CA ARG A 34 0.29 -11.38 -32.99
C ARG A 34 1.64 -11.34 -33.68
N LYS A 35 2.15 -12.49 -34.14
CA LYS A 35 3.42 -12.57 -34.90
C LYS A 35 3.37 -11.70 -36.15
N ALA A 36 2.28 -11.77 -36.93
CA ALA A 36 2.07 -10.95 -38.12
C ALA A 36 1.93 -9.44 -37.81
N ALA A 37 1.42 -9.08 -36.62
CA ALA A 37 1.34 -7.69 -36.20
C ALA A 37 2.71 -7.14 -35.75
N PHE A 38 3.52 -7.97 -35.08
CA PHE A 38 4.86 -7.60 -34.62
C PHE A 38 5.89 -7.54 -35.76
N SER A 39 5.81 -8.44 -36.75
CA SER A 39 6.70 -8.39 -37.92
C SER A 39 6.58 -7.06 -38.69
N LYS A 40 5.38 -6.46 -38.73
CA LYS A 40 5.13 -5.13 -39.34
C LYS A 40 5.81 -3.97 -38.62
N LEU A 41 6.34 -4.17 -37.41
CA LEU A 41 7.10 -3.15 -36.69
C LEU A 41 8.54 -3.04 -37.21
N GLY A 42 9.06 -4.10 -37.84
CA GLY A 42 10.43 -4.20 -38.35
C GLY A 42 11.51 -4.13 -37.26
N ASP A 43 12.76 -4.03 -37.68
CA ASP A 43 13.94 -4.09 -36.79
C ASP A 43 14.04 -2.93 -35.79
N ASN A 44 13.30 -1.84 -36.02
CA ASN A 44 13.27 -0.66 -35.16
C ASN A 44 12.14 -0.71 -34.11
N ILE A 45 11.66 -1.91 -33.76
CA ILE A 45 10.55 -2.12 -32.82
C ILE A 45 10.69 -1.32 -31.52
N PHE A 46 11.91 -1.23 -30.96
CA PHE A 46 12.19 -0.50 -29.71
C PHE A 46 12.38 1.01 -29.88
N LYS A 47 12.65 1.49 -31.10
CA LYS A 47 12.77 2.92 -31.39
C LYS A 47 11.40 3.60 -31.52
N ASN A 48 10.36 2.87 -31.91
CA ASN A 48 9.00 3.40 -32.05
C ASN A 48 8.10 3.00 -30.87
N GLN A 49 8.32 3.63 -29.72
CA GLN A 49 7.56 3.38 -28.48
C GLN A 49 6.05 3.50 -28.66
N LYS A 50 5.57 4.41 -29.52
CA LYS A 50 4.13 4.59 -29.77
C LYS A 50 3.53 3.38 -30.50
N LYS A 51 4.17 2.92 -31.59
CA LYS A 51 3.70 1.74 -32.33
C LYS A 51 3.81 0.47 -31.48
N LEU A 52 4.95 0.25 -30.82
CA LEU A 52 5.14 -0.89 -29.91
C LEU A 52 4.05 -0.93 -28.84
N LYS A 53 3.78 0.20 -28.19
CA LYS A 53 2.69 0.32 -27.22
C LYS A 53 1.34 -0.06 -27.82
N LEU A 54 0.99 0.45 -29.00
CA LEU A 54 -0.30 0.14 -29.63
C LEU A 54 -0.43 -1.34 -30.00
N THR A 55 0.65 -1.98 -30.46
CA THR A 55 0.65 -3.40 -30.81
C THR A 55 0.60 -4.28 -29.56
N ALA A 56 1.39 -3.97 -28.53
CA ALA A 56 1.43 -4.71 -27.26
C ALA A 56 0.08 -4.73 -26.53
N ARG A 57 -0.78 -3.72 -26.75
CA ARG A 57 -2.16 -3.70 -26.22
C ARG A 57 -3.03 -4.86 -26.69
N MET A 58 -2.70 -5.46 -27.83
CA MET A 58 -3.40 -6.63 -28.38
C MET A 58 -2.68 -7.95 -28.09
N GLY A 59 -1.62 -7.92 -27.29
CA GLY A 59 -0.79 -9.06 -26.93
C GLY A 59 0.54 -9.10 -27.69
N ILE A 60 1.58 -9.57 -27.00
CA ILE A 60 2.92 -9.81 -27.54
C ILE A 60 3.03 -11.30 -27.87
N PRO A 61 3.64 -11.68 -29.03
CA PRO A 61 3.96 -13.07 -29.32
C PRO A 61 4.75 -13.71 -28.19
N ALA A 62 4.45 -14.94 -27.83
CA ALA A 62 5.10 -15.66 -26.74
C ALA A 62 6.63 -15.66 -26.86
N THR A 63 7.14 -15.85 -28.09
CA THR A 63 8.58 -15.87 -28.39
C THR A 63 9.26 -14.50 -28.27
N MET A 64 8.51 -13.40 -28.28
CA MET A 64 9.05 -12.04 -28.19
C MET A 64 8.89 -11.43 -26.80
N ARG A 65 8.18 -12.10 -25.88
CA ARG A 65 7.89 -11.55 -24.56
C ARG A 65 9.13 -11.20 -23.77
N GLN A 66 10.13 -12.09 -23.73
CA GLN A 66 11.39 -11.84 -23.04
C GLN A 66 12.00 -10.50 -23.45
N ASP A 67 12.28 -10.32 -24.73
CA ASP A 67 12.97 -9.12 -25.21
C ASP A 67 12.11 -7.87 -25.02
N VAL A 68 10.82 -7.96 -25.34
CA VAL A 68 9.91 -6.82 -25.24
C VAL A 68 9.70 -6.39 -23.80
N TRP A 69 9.53 -7.34 -22.88
CA TRP A 69 9.34 -7.06 -21.46
C TRP A 69 10.62 -6.54 -20.81
N LEU A 70 11.78 -7.11 -21.15
CA LEU A 70 13.08 -6.65 -20.66
C LEU A 70 13.38 -5.21 -21.09
N MET A 71 13.04 -4.87 -22.34
CA MET A 71 13.19 -3.51 -22.86
C MET A 71 12.15 -2.55 -22.26
N ALA A 72 10.87 -2.94 -22.20
CA ALA A 72 9.79 -2.09 -21.72
C ALA A 72 9.88 -1.76 -20.22
N SER A 73 10.46 -2.65 -19.42
CA SER A 73 10.72 -2.44 -18.00
C SER A 73 11.95 -1.59 -17.70
N ASN A 74 12.79 -1.29 -18.71
CA ASN A 74 14.16 -0.79 -18.60
C ASN A 74 15.14 -1.77 -17.91
N GLY A 75 14.82 -3.07 -17.85
CA GLY A 75 15.73 -4.07 -17.32
C GLY A 75 17.01 -4.23 -18.15
N LYS A 76 16.93 -4.09 -19.49
CA LYS A 76 18.12 -4.12 -20.36
C LYS A 76 19.11 -3.01 -20.02
N GLN A 77 18.61 -1.79 -19.85
CA GLN A 77 19.43 -0.64 -19.44
C GLN A 77 20.11 -0.90 -18.09
N LEU A 78 19.38 -1.48 -17.13
CA LEU A 78 19.94 -1.82 -15.83
C LEU A 78 21.09 -2.84 -15.94
N ILE A 79 20.95 -3.85 -16.80
CA ILE A 79 22.01 -4.83 -17.08
C ILE A 79 23.21 -4.17 -17.75
N ASP A 80 22.98 -3.28 -18.71
CA ASP A 80 24.07 -2.61 -19.45
C ASP A 80 24.87 -1.66 -18.55
N GLU A 81 24.21 -1.00 -17.60
CA GLU A 81 24.85 -0.07 -16.67
C GLU A 81 25.56 -0.78 -15.50
N LEU A 82 24.98 -1.86 -14.97
CA LEU A 82 25.42 -2.46 -13.69
C LEU A 82 25.87 -3.93 -13.80
N GLY A 83 25.80 -4.53 -14.98
CA GLY A 83 26.12 -5.95 -15.20
C GLY A 83 25.11 -6.90 -14.55
N ASN A 84 25.58 -8.08 -14.12
CA ASN A 84 24.73 -9.09 -13.48
C ASN A 84 24.34 -8.68 -12.04
N VAL A 85 23.28 -7.89 -11.93
CA VAL A 85 22.72 -7.42 -10.66
C VAL A 85 22.11 -8.53 -9.80
N TYR A 86 21.79 -9.69 -10.38
CA TYR A 86 21.15 -10.80 -9.66
C TYR A 86 22.14 -11.56 -8.78
N GLU A 87 23.32 -11.90 -9.29
CA GLU A 87 24.39 -12.54 -8.49
C GLU A 87 24.79 -11.68 -7.29
N ASN A 88 24.89 -10.36 -7.49
CA ASN A 88 25.15 -9.41 -6.42
C ASN A 88 24.05 -9.45 -5.36
N ALA A 89 22.78 -9.53 -5.76
CA ALA A 89 21.66 -9.67 -4.83
C ALA A 89 21.70 -11.00 -4.06
N LEU A 90 22.05 -12.12 -4.70
CA LEU A 90 22.23 -13.41 -4.04
C LEU A 90 23.36 -13.38 -3.01
N SER A 91 24.50 -12.75 -3.34
CA SER A 91 25.60 -12.58 -2.39
C SER A 91 25.17 -11.78 -1.15
N LEU A 92 24.30 -10.78 -1.33
CA LEU A 92 23.74 -9.98 -0.25
C LEU A 92 22.83 -10.83 0.64
N VAL A 93 21.96 -11.65 0.06
CA VAL A 93 21.10 -12.60 0.78
C VAL A 93 21.96 -13.55 1.62
N ASN A 94 22.97 -14.18 1.00
CA ASN A 94 23.87 -15.11 1.68
C ASN A 94 24.60 -14.47 2.86
N ARG A 95 25.07 -13.22 2.70
CA ARG A 95 25.69 -12.45 3.79
C ARG A 95 24.69 -12.15 4.92
N GLN A 96 23.46 -11.81 4.57
CA GLN A 96 22.41 -11.51 5.55
C GLN A 96 21.98 -12.75 6.34
N LEU A 97 21.85 -13.90 5.67
CA LEU A 97 21.56 -15.21 6.29
C LEU A 97 22.65 -15.60 7.30
N LYS A 98 23.93 -15.48 6.93
CA LYS A 98 25.06 -15.74 7.83
C LYS A 98 25.09 -14.84 9.08
N SER A 99 24.49 -13.66 9.01
CA SER A 99 24.46 -12.69 10.10
C SER A 99 23.24 -12.79 11.02
N ASN A 100 22.37 -13.81 10.85
CA ASN A 100 21.07 -13.94 11.55
C ASN A 100 20.13 -12.71 11.42
N LYS A 101 20.44 -11.74 10.54
CA LYS A 101 19.60 -10.56 10.27
C LYS A 101 18.42 -10.87 9.35
N VAL A 102 18.51 -11.98 8.64
CA VAL A 102 17.43 -12.56 7.84
C VAL A 102 17.19 -13.94 8.42
N HIS A 103 16.57 -14.00 9.60
CA HIS A 103 15.89 -15.22 9.98
C HIS A 103 14.71 -15.46 9.03
N GLU A 104 14.17 -16.67 9.10
CA GLU A 104 13.23 -17.40 8.25
C GLU A 104 11.87 -16.70 8.00
N HIS A 105 11.87 -15.40 7.66
CA HIS A 105 10.66 -14.68 7.29
C HIS A 105 9.98 -15.42 6.13
N SER A 106 8.70 -15.74 6.34
CA SER A 106 7.87 -16.27 5.27
C SER A 106 7.82 -15.27 4.12
N LEU A 107 7.58 -15.72 2.89
CA LEU A 107 7.45 -14.78 1.77
C LEU A 107 6.26 -13.82 1.97
N GLU A 108 5.26 -14.29 2.72
CA GLU A 108 4.12 -13.51 3.18
C GLU A 108 4.53 -12.34 4.07
N ASP A 109 5.55 -12.52 4.91
CA ASP A 109 6.13 -11.46 5.74
C ASP A 109 6.91 -10.45 4.90
N LEU A 110 7.69 -10.92 3.91
CA LEU A 110 8.57 -10.08 3.09
C LEU A 110 7.80 -9.01 2.31
N PHE A 111 6.65 -9.38 1.73
CA PHE A 111 5.84 -8.48 0.91
C PHE A 111 4.53 -8.06 1.58
N SER A 112 4.32 -8.50 2.82
CA SER A 112 3.09 -8.31 3.61
C SER A 112 1.82 -8.76 2.87
N GLY A 113 1.91 -9.82 2.07
CA GLY A 113 0.88 -10.25 1.14
C GLY A 113 0.99 -11.71 0.75
N SER A 114 -0.10 -12.30 0.26
CA SER A 114 -0.11 -13.73 -0.08
C SER A 114 0.84 -14.03 -1.24
N ALA A 115 1.79 -14.96 -1.04
CA ALA A 115 2.61 -15.52 -2.11
C ALA A 115 1.96 -16.78 -2.70
N TYR A 116 0.62 -16.82 -2.71
CA TYR A 116 -0.17 -18.03 -2.99
C TYR A 116 0.22 -18.75 -4.27
N ILE A 117 0.60 -18.00 -5.31
CA ILE A 117 0.91 -18.53 -6.63
C ILE A 117 2.04 -19.58 -6.58
N ILE A 118 2.93 -19.49 -5.59
CA ILE A 118 4.09 -20.38 -5.44
C ILE A 118 3.64 -21.82 -5.16
N LYS A 119 2.53 -22.01 -4.44
CA LYS A 119 2.00 -23.35 -4.14
C LYS A 119 1.53 -24.11 -5.39
N PHE A 120 1.28 -23.38 -6.47
CA PHE A 120 0.85 -23.91 -7.76
C PHE A 120 1.99 -24.14 -8.75
N LEU A 121 3.22 -23.79 -8.36
CA LEU A 121 4.40 -24.07 -9.17
C LEU A 121 4.84 -25.52 -8.97
N PRO A 122 5.45 -26.14 -10.00
CA PRO A 122 6.10 -27.44 -9.86
C PRO A 122 7.08 -27.42 -8.68
N GLU A 123 7.14 -28.50 -7.89
CA GLU A 123 7.95 -28.56 -6.66
C GLU A 123 9.41 -28.16 -6.90
N LYS A 124 9.99 -28.57 -8.04
CA LYS A 124 11.35 -28.23 -8.44
C LYS A 124 11.59 -26.73 -8.71
N ILE A 125 10.55 -25.97 -9.04
CA ILE A 125 10.62 -24.53 -9.35
C ILE A 125 10.40 -23.67 -8.10
N GLN A 126 9.69 -24.18 -7.08
CA GLN A 126 9.39 -23.41 -5.88
C GLN A 126 10.64 -22.85 -5.15
N PRO A 127 11.74 -23.61 -4.96
CA PRO A 127 12.95 -23.08 -4.33
C PRO A 127 13.56 -21.90 -5.10
N LEU A 128 13.62 -21.99 -6.43
CA LEU A 128 14.13 -20.94 -7.30
C LEU A 128 13.34 -19.63 -7.10
N VAL A 129 12.01 -19.71 -7.14
CA VAL A 129 11.16 -18.52 -6.97
C VAL A 129 11.26 -17.93 -5.56
N LYS A 130 11.37 -18.79 -4.53
CA LYS A 130 11.57 -18.34 -3.14
C LYS A 130 12.90 -17.59 -2.98
N GLU A 131 13.98 -18.11 -3.56
CA GLU A 131 15.29 -17.45 -3.53
C GLU A 131 15.28 -16.13 -4.32
N PHE A 132 14.71 -16.13 -5.52
CA PHE A 132 14.55 -14.94 -6.34
C PHE A 132 13.81 -13.82 -5.61
N LEU A 133 12.71 -14.13 -4.92
CA LEU A 133 11.93 -13.16 -4.15
C LEU A 133 12.70 -12.64 -2.93
N ARG A 134 13.48 -13.49 -2.26
CA ARG A 134 14.39 -13.06 -1.18
C ARG A 134 15.46 -12.10 -1.69
N ALA A 135 16.02 -12.36 -2.87
CA ALA A 135 16.98 -11.46 -3.51
C ALA A 135 16.37 -10.07 -3.78
N ILE A 136 15.14 -10.03 -4.31
CA ILE A 136 14.39 -8.78 -4.53
C ILE A 136 14.14 -8.05 -3.21
N TRP A 137 13.70 -8.76 -2.17
CA TRP A 137 13.45 -8.12 -0.88
C TRP A 137 14.72 -7.56 -0.24
N ALA A 138 15.82 -8.34 -0.25
CA ALA A 138 17.08 -7.97 0.38
C ALA A 138 17.70 -6.68 -0.17
N THR A 139 17.49 -6.41 -1.45
CA THR A 139 17.99 -5.20 -2.14
C THR A 139 17.03 -4.01 -2.08
N ASN A 140 15.77 -4.22 -1.68
CA ASN A 140 14.73 -3.19 -1.69
C ASN A 140 14.08 -3.00 -0.31
N LYS A 141 14.87 -2.58 0.69
CA LYS A 141 14.41 -2.37 2.07
C LYS A 141 13.28 -1.33 2.26
N GLY A 142 13.00 -0.51 1.25
CA GLY A 142 11.90 0.48 1.27
C GLY A 142 10.51 -0.10 0.96
N ILE A 143 10.40 -1.40 0.68
CA ILE A 143 9.12 -2.06 0.42
C ILE A 143 8.50 -2.46 1.75
N GLU A 144 7.44 -1.75 2.16
CA GLU A 144 6.67 -2.03 3.37
C GLU A 144 5.49 -2.97 3.09
N TYR A 145 4.81 -2.77 1.96
CA TYR A 145 3.61 -3.54 1.60
C TYR A 145 3.43 -3.52 0.08
N SER A 146 3.65 -4.66 -0.57
CA SER A 146 3.48 -4.80 -2.02
C SER A 146 3.09 -6.24 -2.37
N PRO A 147 1.85 -6.66 -2.05
CA PRO A 147 1.35 -8.04 -2.23
C PRO A 147 1.33 -8.48 -3.70
N PHE A 148 1.57 -7.53 -4.61
CA PHE A 148 1.54 -7.73 -6.04
C PHE A 148 2.89 -8.21 -6.63
N LEU A 149 4.01 -8.05 -5.91
CA LEU A 149 5.33 -8.43 -6.42
C LEU A 149 5.51 -9.94 -6.65
N PRO A 150 5.03 -10.84 -5.77
CA PRO A 150 5.20 -12.28 -5.96
C PRO A 150 4.63 -12.81 -7.28
N VAL A 151 3.41 -12.41 -7.65
CA VAL A 151 2.79 -12.86 -8.91
C VAL A 151 3.52 -12.31 -10.13
N ILE A 152 4.04 -11.08 -10.05
CA ILE A 152 4.76 -10.46 -11.16
C ILE A 152 6.14 -11.09 -11.34
N ALA A 153 6.82 -11.47 -10.26
CA ALA A 153 8.04 -12.26 -10.32
C ALA A 153 7.80 -13.60 -11.05
N VAL A 154 6.73 -14.32 -10.69
CA VAL A 154 6.35 -15.56 -11.37
C VAL A 154 6.07 -15.32 -12.85
N ILE A 155 5.26 -14.32 -13.20
CA ILE A 155 4.94 -14.02 -14.62
C ILE A 155 6.20 -13.74 -15.43
N LEU A 156 7.17 -12.98 -14.89
CA LEU A 156 8.44 -12.71 -15.57
C LEU A 156 9.26 -14.00 -15.75
N LEU A 157 9.38 -14.82 -14.70
CA LEU A 157 10.15 -16.07 -14.74
C LEU A 157 9.53 -17.17 -15.62
N LEU A 158 8.25 -17.05 -16.01
CA LEU A 158 7.68 -17.90 -17.05
C LEU A 158 8.41 -17.74 -18.39
N PHE A 159 8.92 -16.54 -18.71
CA PHE A 159 9.50 -16.21 -20.01
C PHE A 159 10.96 -15.80 -19.95
N MET A 160 11.56 -15.67 -18.76
CA MET A 160 12.91 -15.14 -18.58
C MET A 160 13.71 -15.93 -17.55
N GLU A 161 15.01 -16.03 -17.81
CA GLU A 161 15.97 -16.54 -16.84
C GLU A 161 16.08 -15.56 -15.65
N PRO A 162 16.46 -16.06 -14.46
CA PRO A 162 16.51 -15.24 -13.25
C PRO A 162 17.25 -13.90 -13.40
N PRO A 163 18.42 -13.77 -14.08
CA PRO A 163 19.07 -12.47 -14.22
C PRO A 163 18.22 -11.43 -14.98
N ALA A 164 17.58 -11.83 -16.08
CA ALA A 164 16.75 -10.94 -16.90
C ALA A 164 15.42 -10.61 -16.20
N ALA A 165 14.79 -11.59 -15.56
CA ALA A 165 13.59 -11.39 -14.74
C ALA A 165 13.88 -10.44 -13.57
N TYR A 166 15.01 -10.63 -12.89
CA TYR A 166 15.42 -9.81 -11.75
C TYR A 166 15.67 -8.37 -12.20
N ALA A 167 16.42 -8.17 -13.28
CA ALA A 167 16.68 -6.83 -13.80
C ALA A 167 15.39 -6.11 -14.20
N SER A 168 14.47 -6.82 -14.86
CA SER A 168 13.16 -6.27 -15.23
C SER A 168 12.36 -5.85 -14.00
N LEU A 169 12.21 -6.74 -13.01
CA LEU A 169 11.44 -6.45 -11.80
C LEU A 169 12.09 -5.35 -10.96
N GLN A 170 13.41 -5.35 -10.84
CA GLN A 170 14.16 -4.32 -10.12
C GLN A 170 14.00 -2.94 -10.76
N ALA A 171 14.03 -2.84 -12.09
CA ALA A 171 13.78 -1.60 -12.82
C ALA A 171 12.32 -1.11 -12.62
N MET A 172 11.35 -2.02 -12.66
CA MET A 172 9.94 -1.71 -12.34
C MET A 172 9.75 -1.21 -10.90
N ILE A 173 10.46 -1.79 -9.93
CA ILE A 173 10.45 -1.34 -8.53
C ILE A 173 11.06 0.05 -8.40
N ARG A 174 12.24 0.31 -8.99
CA ARG A 174 12.89 1.63 -8.94
C ARG A 174 11.99 2.73 -9.50
N ARG A 175 11.40 2.49 -10.67
CA ARG A 175 10.42 3.42 -11.26
C ARG A 175 9.21 3.64 -10.34
N SER A 176 8.77 2.59 -9.63
CA SER A 176 7.67 2.70 -8.68
C SER A 176 8.04 3.46 -7.40
N GLN A 177 9.30 3.49 -7.00
CA GLN A 177 9.78 4.34 -5.91
C GLN A 177 9.75 5.83 -6.31
N GLU A 178 10.00 6.13 -7.57
CA GLU A 178 10.00 7.51 -8.10
C GLU A 178 8.58 8.07 -8.27
N ASP A 179 7.69 7.35 -8.95
CA ASP A 179 6.39 7.88 -9.35
C ASP A 179 5.21 6.90 -9.19
N SER A 180 5.43 5.79 -8.49
CA SER A 180 4.45 4.70 -8.33
C SER A 180 3.99 4.10 -9.67
N TRP A 181 4.90 3.92 -10.65
CA TRP A 181 4.52 3.47 -11.99
C TRP A 181 3.77 2.15 -12.06
N TYR A 182 4.34 1.11 -11.46
CA TYR A 182 3.86 -0.27 -11.50
C TYR A 182 3.24 -0.71 -10.18
N PHE A 183 3.89 -0.36 -9.06
CA PHE A 183 3.56 -0.93 -7.75
C PHE A 183 3.20 0.15 -6.73
N THR A 184 2.37 -0.22 -5.76
CA THR A 184 2.27 0.47 -4.47
C THR A 184 3.22 -0.23 -3.51
N LEU A 185 4.11 0.51 -2.86
CA LEU A 185 5.17 -0.06 -2.02
C LEU A 185 4.91 0.06 -0.51
N ASN A 186 3.78 0.67 -0.13
CA ASN A 186 3.37 0.83 1.27
C ASN A 186 1.84 0.72 1.42
N ARG A 187 1.41 0.49 2.66
CA ARG A 187 0.00 0.26 3.04
C ARG A 187 -0.91 1.41 2.67
N LYS A 188 -0.44 2.64 2.90
CA LYS A 188 -1.16 3.89 2.61
C LYS A 188 -1.47 4.01 1.11
N ASN A 189 -0.47 3.81 0.26
CA ASN A 189 -0.63 3.90 -1.20
C ASN A 189 -1.46 2.73 -1.75
N TYR A 190 -1.36 1.54 -1.15
CA TYR A 190 -2.21 0.42 -1.50
C TYR A 190 -3.69 0.70 -1.21
N TYR A 191 -4.01 1.20 -0.01
CA TYR A 191 -5.38 1.65 0.33
C TYR A 191 -5.89 2.74 -0.61
N LYS A 192 -5.08 3.78 -0.86
CA LYS A 192 -5.42 4.87 -1.79
C LYS A 192 -5.70 4.36 -3.20
N ASN A 193 -5.05 3.29 -3.63
CA ASN A 193 -5.31 2.67 -4.93
C ASN A 193 -6.73 2.07 -5.01
N GLY A 194 -7.25 1.47 -3.93
CA GLY A 194 -8.64 0.99 -3.87
C GLY A 194 -9.65 2.13 -3.95
N VAL A 195 -9.46 3.17 -3.13
CA VAL A 195 -10.29 4.39 -3.16
C VAL A 195 -10.27 5.05 -4.54
N ALA A 196 -9.11 5.05 -5.20
CA ALA A 196 -8.97 5.61 -6.53
C ALA A 196 -9.80 4.89 -7.58
N ILE A 197 -9.84 3.56 -7.50
CA ILE A 197 -10.64 2.71 -8.38
C ILE A 197 -12.13 2.98 -8.20
N GLU A 198 -12.62 3.00 -6.96
CA GLU A 198 -14.03 3.30 -6.71
C GLU A 198 -14.42 4.69 -7.21
N LYS A 199 -13.61 5.72 -6.94
CA LYS A 199 -13.86 7.08 -7.45
C LYS A 199 -13.93 7.11 -8.98
N LEU A 200 -13.02 6.41 -9.65
CA LEU A 200 -13.03 6.32 -11.11
C LEU A 200 -14.31 5.63 -11.62
N LEU A 201 -14.72 4.54 -10.98
CA LEU A 201 -15.97 3.85 -11.30
C LEU A 201 -17.18 4.74 -11.03
N ASN A 202 -17.19 5.52 -9.96
CA ASN A 202 -18.28 6.44 -9.66
C ASN A 202 -18.42 7.55 -10.70
N ILE A 203 -17.31 7.93 -11.36
CA ILE A 203 -17.33 8.88 -12.49
C ILE A 203 -17.86 8.22 -13.77
N LYS A 204 -17.55 6.93 -14.00
CA LYS A 204 -17.79 6.25 -15.29
C LYS A 204 -19.08 5.44 -15.34
N THR A 205 -19.50 4.88 -14.21
CA THR A 205 -20.65 4.01 -14.03
C THR A 205 -21.31 4.30 -12.67
N PRO A 206 -21.80 5.53 -12.42
CA PRO A 206 -22.33 5.96 -11.12
C PRO A 206 -23.48 5.07 -10.64
N ASP A 207 -24.39 4.68 -11.53
CA ASP A 207 -25.55 3.86 -11.17
C ASP A 207 -25.15 2.46 -10.71
N VAL A 208 -24.13 1.88 -11.33
CA VAL A 208 -23.58 0.57 -10.92
C VAL A 208 -22.90 0.67 -9.55
N VAL A 209 -22.20 1.78 -9.27
CA VAL A 209 -21.61 2.01 -7.93
C VAL A 209 -22.70 2.21 -6.88
N SER A 210 -23.76 2.95 -7.20
CA SER A 210 -24.93 3.11 -6.32
C SER A 210 -25.60 1.75 -6.06
N LYS A 211 -25.78 0.93 -7.10
CA LYS A 211 -26.31 -0.42 -6.98
C LYS A 211 -25.46 -1.30 -6.08
N ALA A 212 -24.14 -1.33 -6.29
CA ALA A 212 -23.21 -2.07 -5.44
C ALA A 212 -23.36 -1.65 -3.96
N LYS A 213 -23.43 -0.34 -3.69
CA LYS A 213 -23.64 0.20 -2.34
C LYS A 213 -24.98 -0.23 -1.75
N SER A 214 -26.06 -0.20 -2.53
CA SER A 214 -27.39 -0.66 -2.09
C SER A 214 -27.42 -2.14 -1.71
N LEU A 215 -26.57 -2.95 -2.35
CA LEU A 215 -26.39 -4.37 -2.05
C LEU A 215 -25.34 -4.63 -0.95
N GLY A 216 -24.66 -3.61 -0.42
CA GLY A 216 -23.57 -3.78 0.55
C GLY A 216 -22.27 -4.34 -0.04
N VAL A 217 -22.03 -4.19 -1.35
CA VAL A 217 -20.81 -4.61 -2.03
C VAL A 217 -19.76 -3.49 -1.99
N GLY A 218 -18.66 -3.74 -1.29
CA GLY A 218 -17.48 -2.87 -1.28
C GLY A 218 -16.59 -3.09 -2.51
N ILE A 219 -16.69 -2.22 -3.52
CA ILE A 219 -15.98 -2.37 -4.79
C ILE A 219 -14.46 -2.24 -4.61
N ASP A 220 -14.02 -1.25 -3.84
CA ASP A 220 -12.61 -1.03 -3.51
C ASP A 220 -11.98 -2.28 -2.86
N PHE A 221 -12.66 -2.90 -1.90
CA PHE A 221 -12.23 -4.13 -1.24
C PHE A 221 -12.16 -5.31 -2.21
N LEU A 222 -13.21 -5.52 -3.00
CA LEU A 222 -13.26 -6.60 -4.00
C LEU A 222 -12.06 -6.49 -4.95
N ILE A 223 -11.81 -5.29 -5.47
CA ILE A 223 -10.73 -5.10 -6.44
C ILE A 223 -9.35 -5.20 -5.79
N LEU A 224 -9.16 -4.65 -4.59
CA LEU A 224 -7.88 -4.81 -3.87
C LEU A 224 -7.60 -6.28 -3.55
N ALA A 225 -8.61 -7.10 -3.28
CA ALA A 225 -8.42 -8.53 -3.08
C ALA A 225 -8.01 -9.28 -4.36
N LEU A 226 -8.52 -8.87 -5.53
CA LEU A 226 -8.23 -9.54 -6.80
C LEU A 226 -6.88 -9.12 -7.40
N LEU A 227 -6.48 -7.86 -7.26
CA LEU A 227 -5.28 -7.30 -7.90
C LEU A 227 -3.97 -8.06 -7.58
N PRO A 228 -3.67 -8.47 -6.33
CA PRO A 228 -2.46 -9.22 -5.98
C PRO A 228 -2.29 -10.53 -6.74
N SER A 229 -3.38 -11.08 -7.29
CA SER A 229 -3.37 -12.31 -8.07
C SER A 229 -3.18 -12.11 -9.58
N PHE A 230 -3.09 -10.84 -10.02
CA PHE A 230 -3.10 -10.44 -11.42
C PHE A 230 -4.22 -11.10 -12.25
N PHE A 231 -5.37 -11.35 -11.61
CA PHE A 231 -6.51 -12.05 -12.19
C PHE A 231 -6.24 -13.50 -12.61
N ILE A 232 -5.07 -14.08 -12.31
CA ILE A 232 -4.74 -15.45 -12.72
C ILE A 232 -5.75 -16.46 -12.16
N PRO A 233 -6.18 -16.42 -10.88
CA PRO A 233 -7.16 -17.41 -10.40
C PRO A 233 -8.46 -17.38 -11.20
N ILE A 234 -8.87 -16.23 -11.72
CA ILE A 234 -10.17 -16.02 -12.36
C ILE A 234 -10.11 -15.93 -13.89
N SER A 235 -8.92 -15.87 -14.49
CA SER A 235 -8.70 -15.79 -15.94
C SER A 235 -7.69 -16.82 -16.41
N GLN A 236 -7.86 -17.40 -17.60
CA GLN A 236 -6.90 -18.36 -18.16
C GLN A 236 -5.54 -17.70 -18.42
N LEU A 237 -4.45 -18.46 -18.28
CA LEU A 237 -3.08 -17.91 -18.35
C LEU A 237 -2.81 -17.05 -19.61
N PRO A 238 -3.22 -17.44 -20.84
CA PRO A 238 -3.03 -16.60 -22.03
C PRO A 238 -3.69 -15.20 -21.94
N ILE A 239 -4.81 -15.09 -21.23
CA ILE A 239 -5.52 -13.81 -21.00
C ILE A 239 -4.70 -12.95 -20.03
N ALA A 240 -4.30 -13.52 -18.89
CA ALA A 240 -3.48 -12.82 -17.90
C ALA A 240 -2.16 -12.33 -18.52
N LEU A 241 -1.49 -13.15 -19.34
CA LEU A 241 -0.28 -12.74 -20.07
C LEU A 241 -0.54 -11.59 -21.04
N THR A 242 -1.69 -11.58 -21.72
CA THR A 242 -2.09 -10.47 -22.60
C THR A 242 -2.34 -9.17 -21.83
N PHE A 243 -2.91 -9.25 -20.62
CA PHE A 243 -3.01 -8.09 -19.73
C PHE A 243 -1.63 -7.64 -19.23
N PHE A 244 -0.72 -8.57 -18.96
CA PHE A 244 0.64 -8.27 -18.55
C PHE A 244 1.43 -7.54 -19.64
N ASP A 245 1.26 -7.94 -20.91
CA ASP A 245 1.87 -7.29 -22.07
C ASP A 245 1.56 -5.77 -22.10
N SER A 246 0.33 -5.39 -21.75
CA SER A 246 -0.07 -3.99 -21.62
C SER A 246 0.46 -3.33 -20.34
N PHE A 247 0.45 -4.06 -19.24
CA PHE A 247 0.87 -3.57 -17.92
C PHE A 247 2.35 -3.22 -17.89
N ILE A 248 3.22 -4.06 -18.44
CA ILE A 248 4.66 -3.80 -18.43
C ILE A 248 5.04 -2.57 -19.27
N VAL A 249 4.30 -2.30 -20.35
CA VAL A 249 4.53 -1.13 -21.22
C VAL A 249 3.94 0.15 -20.64
N GLU A 250 2.74 0.10 -20.04
CA GLU A 250 1.99 1.31 -19.68
C GLU A 250 1.79 1.52 -18.17
N GLY A 251 2.21 0.58 -17.34
CA GLY A 251 2.09 0.62 -15.88
C GLY A 251 0.68 0.30 -15.37
N ARG A 252 0.51 0.42 -14.04
CA ARG A 252 -0.71 -0.04 -13.34
C ARG A 252 -2.01 0.62 -13.77
N LYS A 253 -1.95 1.77 -14.45
CA LYS A 253 -3.14 2.46 -14.99
C LYS A 253 -3.95 1.57 -15.95
N VAL A 254 -3.32 0.61 -16.64
CA VAL A 254 -4.07 -0.28 -17.55
C VAL A 254 -4.99 -1.23 -16.77
N LEU A 255 -4.62 -1.58 -15.53
CA LEU A 255 -5.47 -2.43 -14.68
C LEU A 255 -6.75 -1.69 -14.31
N LEU A 256 -6.64 -0.40 -13.94
CA LEU A 256 -7.79 0.47 -13.69
C LEU A 256 -8.71 0.55 -14.91
N ARG A 257 -8.13 0.62 -16.10
CA ARG A 257 -8.86 0.64 -17.37
C ARG A 257 -9.61 -0.68 -17.61
N PHE A 258 -8.96 -1.82 -17.40
CA PHE A 258 -9.61 -3.13 -17.51
C PHE A 258 -10.77 -3.27 -16.51
N ILE A 259 -10.54 -2.92 -15.25
CA ILE A 259 -11.58 -2.92 -14.20
C ILE A 259 -12.76 -2.03 -14.60
N THR A 260 -12.49 -0.78 -15.02
CA THR A 260 -13.55 0.15 -15.46
C THR A 260 -14.36 -0.41 -16.61
N THR A 261 -13.70 -1.09 -17.54
CA THR A 261 -14.35 -1.69 -18.71
C THR A 261 -15.24 -2.85 -18.31
N ILE A 262 -14.81 -3.71 -17.38
CA ILE A 262 -15.62 -4.82 -16.86
C ILE A 262 -16.92 -4.31 -16.25
N PHE A 263 -16.87 -3.24 -15.44
CA PHE A 263 -18.08 -2.64 -14.87
C PHE A 263 -18.98 -2.01 -15.95
N LYS A 264 -18.36 -1.34 -16.93
CA LYS A 264 -19.09 -0.69 -18.03
C LYS A 264 -19.84 -1.70 -18.91
N ILE A 265 -19.18 -2.76 -19.38
CA ILE A 265 -19.81 -3.73 -20.29
C ILE A 265 -20.90 -4.55 -19.61
N ASN A 266 -20.82 -4.72 -18.29
CA ASN A 266 -21.80 -5.47 -17.50
C ASN A 266 -22.85 -4.58 -16.82
N SER A 267 -22.88 -3.27 -17.10
CA SER A 267 -23.73 -2.32 -16.35
C SER A 267 -25.19 -2.75 -16.31
N ASP A 268 -25.78 -3.15 -17.44
CA ASP A 268 -27.19 -3.54 -17.53
C ASP A 268 -27.54 -4.76 -16.65
N ILE A 269 -26.64 -5.73 -16.54
CA ILE A 269 -26.84 -6.95 -15.76
C ILE A 269 -26.55 -6.68 -14.28
N LEU A 270 -25.50 -5.91 -13.99
CA LEU A 270 -25.16 -5.51 -12.62
C LEU A 270 -26.30 -4.71 -11.97
N LEU A 271 -26.96 -3.82 -12.71
CA LEU A 271 -28.12 -3.05 -12.21
C LEU A 271 -29.31 -3.94 -11.84
N LYS A 272 -29.47 -5.08 -12.51
CA LYS A 272 -30.55 -6.06 -12.29
C LYS A 272 -30.25 -7.06 -11.18
N SER A 273 -29.01 -7.13 -10.70
CA SER A 273 -28.62 -8.06 -9.63
C SER A 273 -29.43 -7.82 -8.35
N ASN A 274 -29.80 -8.90 -7.67
CA ASN A 274 -30.66 -8.85 -6.48
C ASN A 274 -29.92 -9.20 -5.19
N SER A 275 -28.66 -9.62 -5.30
CA SER A 275 -27.84 -10.01 -4.16
C SER A 275 -26.37 -9.59 -4.33
N PRO A 276 -25.62 -9.40 -3.23
CA PRO A 276 -24.17 -9.20 -3.29
C PRO A 276 -23.47 -10.33 -4.06
N LYS A 277 -23.92 -11.57 -3.85
CA LYS A 277 -23.37 -12.76 -4.49
C LYS A 277 -23.48 -12.67 -6.00
N GLU A 278 -24.69 -12.43 -6.51
CA GLU A 278 -24.96 -12.29 -7.94
C GLU A 278 -24.14 -11.17 -8.56
N PHE A 279 -24.06 -10.01 -7.90
CA PHE A 279 -23.26 -8.87 -8.36
C PHE A 279 -21.78 -9.25 -8.55
N VAL A 280 -21.19 -9.92 -7.55
CA VAL A 280 -19.78 -10.33 -7.59
C VAL A 280 -19.55 -11.43 -8.63
N THR A 281 -20.46 -12.41 -8.72
CA THR A 281 -20.38 -13.49 -9.73
C THR A 281 -20.36 -12.94 -11.15
N ILE A 282 -21.18 -11.94 -11.48
CA ILE A 282 -21.17 -11.29 -12.81
C ILE A 282 -19.78 -10.72 -13.16
N ILE A 283 -19.14 -10.03 -12.21
CA ILE A 283 -17.80 -9.45 -12.42
C ILE A 283 -16.75 -10.55 -12.66
N LEU A 284 -16.81 -11.63 -11.89
CA LEU A 284 -15.85 -12.72 -11.97
C LEU A 284 -16.04 -13.57 -13.24
N ASP A 285 -17.29 -13.89 -13.61
CA ASP A 285 -17.63 -14.70 -14.79
C ASP A 285 -17.28 -13.99 -16.11
N THR A 286 -17.19 -12.65 -16.07
CA THR A 286 -16.72 -11.86 -17.22
C THR A 286 -15.36 -12.37 -17.74
N PHE A 287 -14.45 -12.78 -16.85
CA PHE A 287 -13.12 -13.27 -17.23
C PHE A 287 -13.16 -14.63 -17.94
N SER A 288 -14.10 -15.49 -17.56
CA SER A 288 -14.36 -16.78 -18.23
C SER A 288 -14.81 -16.57 -19.68
N GLY A 289 -15.55 -15.48 -19.95
CA GLY A 289 -15.98 -15.07 -21.29
C GLY A 289 -14.84 -14.72 -22.25
N PHE A 290 -13.64 -14.44 -21.75
CA PHE A 290 -12.45 -14.12 -22.55
C PHE A 290 -11.66 -15.35 -23.01
N SER A 291 -12.11 -16.56 -22.67
CA SER A 291 -11.50 -17.82 -23.12
C SER A 291 -11.37 -17.91 -24.65
N LYS A 292 -12.32 -17.30 -25.37
CA LYS A 292 -12.25 -17.07 -26.82
C LYS A 292 -11.43 -15.82 -27.13
N PRO A 293 -10.33 -15.90 -27.91
CA PRO A 293 -9.47 -14.77 -28.21
C PRO A 293 -10.19 -13.54 -28.81
N GLN A 294 -11.23 -13.75 -29.62
CA GLN A 294 -12.00 -12.67 -30.22
C GLN A 294 -12.77 -11.82 -29.19
N ASN A 295 -13.29 -12.45 -28.14
CA ASN A 295 -13.95 -11.75 -27.03
C ASN A 295 -12.93 -10.90 -26.26
N LEU A 296 -11.75 -11.46 -25.99
CA LEU A 296 -10.64 -10.72 -25.39
C LEU A 296 -10.23 -9.51 -26.24
N ARG A 297 -10.09 -9.68 -27.56
CA ARG A 297 -9.77 -8.56 -28.47
C ARG A 297 -10.80 -7.44 -28.41
N THR A 298 -12.08 -7.80 -28.39
CA THR A 298 -13.17 -6.82 -28.29
C THR A 298 -13.10 -6.07 -26.97
N PHE A 299 -12.91 -6.79 -25.86
CA PHE A 299 -12.69 -6.21 -24.54
C PHE A 299 -11.48 -5.26 -24.49
N LEU A 300 -10.35 -5.63 -25.10
CA LEU A 300 -9.15 -4.79 -25.14
C LEU A 300 -9.40 -3.50 -25.92
N LYS A 301 -10.09 -3.57 -27.08
CA LYS A 301 -10.46 -2.37 -27.86
C LYS A 301 -11.32 -1.42 -27.04
N GLU A 302 -12.36 -1.93 -26.40
CA GLU A 302 -13.22 -1.15 -25.50
C GLU A 302 -12.42 -0.54 -24.35
N SER A 303 -11.54 -1.34 -23.74
CA SER A 303 -10.67 -0.89 -22.66
C SER A 303 -9.82 0.29 -23.09
N PHE A 304 -9.08 0.17 -24.19
CA PHE A 304 -8.17 1.21 -24.64
C PHE A 304 -8.86 2.44 -25.26
N SER A 305 -10.17 2.39 -25.48
CA SER A 305 -10.99 3.57 -25.79
C SER A 305 -11.20 4.48 -24.57
N ILE A 306 -11.10 3.94 -23.34
CA ILE A 306 -11.28 4.71 -22.11
C ILE A 306 -10.06 5.62 -21.89
N TYR A 307 -10.29 6.92 -22.00
CA TYR A 307 -9.30 7.93 -21.64
C TYR A 307 -8.91 7.81 -20.17
N MET A 308 -7.61 7.64 -19.93
CA MET A 308 -7.04 7.59 -18.60
C MET A 308 -5.62 8.15 -18.61
N SER A 309 -5.35 9.05 -17.67
CA SER A 309 -4.05 9.68 -17.46
C SER A 309 -3.67 9.69 -15.97
N ARG A 310 -2.39 9.47 -15.68
CA ARG A 310 -1.87 9.42 -14.29
C ARG A 310 -2.13 10.72 -13.53
N LYS A 311 -1.84 11.86 -14.15
CA LYS A 311 -2.03 13.18 -13.53
C LYS A 311 -3.47 13.43 -13.09
N LYS A 312 -4.45 13.14 -13.95
CA LYS A 312 -5.86 13.42 -13.65
C LYS A 312 -6.51 12.34 -12.78
N HIS A 313 -6.12 11.07 -12.93
CA HIS A 313 -6.86 9.95 -12.34
C HIS A 313 -6.07 9.17 -11.29
N LEU A 314 -4.79 9.44 -11.06
CA LEU A 314 -4.00 8.76 -10.02
C LEU A 314 -3.36 9.79 -9.06
N PHE A 315 -2.71 10.84 -9.54
CA PHE A 315 -1.97 11.80 -8.68
C PHE A 315 -2.88 12.63 -7.76
N GLY A 316 -4.08 13.01 -8.21
CA GLY A 316 -5.06 13.68 -7.34
C GLY A 316 -5.51 12.81 -6.15
N LEU A 317 -5.33 11.49 -6.25
CA LEU A 317 -5.81 10.50 -5.29
C LEU A 317 -4.72 10.16 -4.25
N GLU A 318 -3.46 10.48 -4.56
CA GLU A 318 -2.34 10.46 -3.60
C GLU A 318 -2.46 11.56 -2.52
N ARG A 319 -3.34 12.55 -2.73
CA ARG A 319 -3.62 13.65 -1.77
C ARG A 319 -4.82 13.40 -0.86
N ILE A 320 -5.49 12.25 -0.99
CA ILE A 320 -6.61 11.88 -0.12
C ILE A 320 -6.08 11.68 1.31
N GLU A 321 -6.73 12.31 2.29
CA GLU A 321 -6.50 12.06 3.71
C GLU A 321 -6.80 10.59 4.03
N THR A 322 -5.94 9.97 4.82
CA THR A 322 -6.03 8.55 5.12
C THR A 322 -6.23 8.32 6.59
N ASP A 323 -7.24 7.54 6.91
CA ASP A 323 -7.50 7.03 8.24
C ASP A 323 -6.75 5.70 8.44
N ASN A 324 -5.86 5.65 9.43
CA ASN A 324 -5.03 4.48 9.73
C ASN A 324 -5.88 3.25 10.13
N ASN A 325 -7.07 3.46 10.69
CA ASN A 325 -8.00 2.37 11.00
C ASN A 325 -8.54 1.74 9.71
N LYS A 326 -8.97 2.58 8.75
CA LYS A 326 -9.45 2.11 7.43
C LYS A 326 -8.35 1.40 6.65
N ILE A 327 -7.10 1.88 6.71
CA ILE A 327 -5.96 1.19 6.10
C ILE A 327 -5.79 -0.21 6.70
N SER A 328 -5.75 -0.30 8.04
CA SER A 328 -5.53 -1.56 8.75
C SER A 328 -6.65 -2.57 8.48
N GLU A 329 -7.89 -2.11 8.48
CA GLU A 329 -9.07 -2.91 8.18
C GLU A 329 -9.05 -3.41 6.73
N THR A 330 -8.78 -2.52 5.76
CA THR A 330 -8.65 -2.90 4.34
C THR A 330 -7.63 -4.01 4.15
N ILE A 331 -6.47 -3.88 4.78
CA ILE A 331 -5.42 -4.89 4.69
C ILE A 331 -5.84 -6.22 5.31
N LYS A 332 -6.51 -6.19 6.46
CA LYS A 332 -7.04 -7.40 7.11
C LYS A 332 -8.03 -8.12 6.18
N ASN A 333 -8.95 -7.37 5.59
CA ASN A 333 -9.98 -7.90 4.70
C ASN A 333 -9.39 -8.46 3.39
N THR A 334 -8.42 -7.76 2.79
CA THR A 334 -7.68 -8.26 1.62
C THR A 334 -6.95 -9.57 1.92
N LYS A 335 -6.30 -9.67 3.09
CA LYS A 335 -5.61 -10.91 3.50
C LYS A 335 -6.59 -12.07 3.71
N MET A 336 -7.76 -11.81 4.30
CA MET A 336 -8.82 -12.81 4.46
C MET A 336 -9.30 -13.33 3.11
N ILE A 337 -9.62 -12.44 2.15
CA ILE A 337 -10.06 -12.89 0.81
C ILE A 337 -8.95 -13.72 0.13
N ALA A 338 -7.69 -13.31 0.27
CA ALA A 338 -6.57 -14.11 -0.25
C ALA A 338 -6.44 -15.49 0.43
N SER A 339 -6.74 -15.63 1.72
CA SER A 339 -6.75 -16.94 2.40
C SER A 339 -7.90 -17.81 1.92
N ILE A 340 -9.06 -17.22 1.66
CA ILE A 340 -10.20 -17.93 1.08
C ILE A 340 -9.89 -18.47 -0.31
N PHE A 341 -9.29 -17.63 -1.17
CA PHE A 341 -8.76 -18.09 -2.45
C PHE A 341 -7.77 -19.25 -2.26
N ASN A 342 -7.04 -19.28 -1.14
CA ASN A 342 -6.13 -20.38 -0.85
C ASN A 342 -6.80 -21.67 -0.44
N ASP A 343 -7.82 -21.59 0.41
CA ASP A 343 -8.41 -22.74 1.07
C ASP A 343 -9.47 -23.44 0.20
N GLN A 344 -10.05 -22.72 -0.77
CA GLN A 344 -11.15 -23.24 -1.61
C GLN A 344 -10.73 -23.78 -2.97
N ILE A 345 -9.45 -23.71 -3.32
CA ILE A 345 -8.95 -24.27 -4.57
C ILE A 345 -8.87 -25.80 -4.44
N ARG A 346 -9.75 -26.51 -5.15
CA ARG A 346 -9.80 -27.98 -5.23
C ARG A 346 -8.48 -28.55 -5.78
N GLY A 347 -8.11 -29.75 -5.35
CA GLY A 347 -6.76 -30.31 -5.53
C GLY A 347 -6.30 -30.56 -6.98
N ASP A 348 -7.19 -30.53 -7.96
CA ASP A 348 -6.87 -30.68 -9.39
C ASP A 348 -6.88 -29.34 -10.16
N PHE A 349 -7.19 -28.22 -9.51
CA PHE A 349 -7.12 -26.90 -10.10
C PHE A 349 -5.72 -26.30 -9.94
N ASN A 350 -5.07 -26.03 -11.07
CA ASN A 350 -3.89 -25.18 -11.14
C ASN A 350 -4.22 -23.91 -11.94
N PRO A 351 -4.11 -22.70 -11.36
CA PRO A 351 -4.38 -21.45 -12.07
C PRO A 351 -3.36 -21.16 -13.19
N LEU A 352 -2.22 -21.84 -13.24
CA LEU A 352 -1.22 -21.68 -14.28
C LEU A 352 -1.38 -22.66 -15.44
N ASP A 353 -2.24 -23.68 -15.30
CA ASP A 353 -2.51 -24.63 -16.38
C ASP A 353 -3.31 -24.00 -17.52
N PHE A 354 -3.01 -24.44 -18.74
CA PHE A 354 -3.79 -24.12 -19.92
C PHE A 354 -3.77 -25.25 -20.97
N PRO A 355 -4.93 -25.71 -21.49
CA PRO A 355 -6.27 -25.37 -21.05
C PRO A 355 -6.53 -25.89 -19.62
N ARG A 356 -7.38 -25.18 -18.87
CA ARG A 356 -7.76 -25.62 -17.52
C ARG A 356 -8.71 -26.80 -17.60
N LYS A 357 -8.51 -27.80 -16.73
CA LYS A 357 -9.39 -28.98 -16.64
C LYS A 357 -10.77 -28.65 -16.03
N LEU A 358 -10.85 -27.65 -15.15
CA LEU A 358 -12.11 -27.17 -14.57
C LEU A 358 -12.38 -25.71 -14.89
N ASN A 359 -13.64 -25.42 -15.25
CA ASN A 359 -14.20 -24.08 -15.17
C ASN A 359 -14.53 -23.79 -13.69
N LEU A 360 -14.11 -22.63 -13.19
CA LEU A 360 -14.19 -22.29 -11.77
C LEU A 360 -15.64 -22.12 -11.29
N ASN A 361 -16.20 -23.14 -10.64
CA ASN A 361 -17.33 -22.97 -9.71
C ASN A 361 -16.89 -22.27 -8.40
N VAL A 362 -15.58 -22.04 -8.20
CA VAL A 362 -14.96 -21.33 -7.05
C VAL A 362 -15.44 -19.87 -6.93
N LEU A 363 -15.89 -19.26 -8.04
CA LEU A 363 -16.40 -17.88 -8.06
C LEU A 363 -17.72 -17.73 -7.28
N SER A 364 -18.51 -18.80 -7.20
CA SER A 364 -19.75 -18.81 -6.43
C SER A 364 -19.52 -18.84 -4.92
N ASP A 365 -18.39 -19.39 -4.47
CA ASP A 365 -18.01 -19.47 -3.06
C ASP A 365 -17.32 -18.19 -2.59
N LEU A 366 -16.47 -17.56 -3.40
CA LEU A 366 -15.93 -16.21 -3.11
C LEU A 366 -17.04 -15.18 -2.92
N ALA A 367 -18.09 -15.30 -3.72
CA ALA A 367 -19.28 -14.46 -3.64
C ALA A 367 -20.12 -14.72 -2.36
N ASN A 368 -19.97 -15.90 -1.72
CA ASN A 368 -20.57 -16.19 -0.39
C ASN A 368 -19.76 -15.58 0.76
N ILE A 369 -18.47 -15.26 0.56
CA ILE A 369 -17.54 -14.95 1.65
C ILE A 369 -17.22 -13.47 1.77
N ILE A 370 -17.68 -12.62 0.85
CA ILE A 370 -17.80 -11.18 1.11
C ILE A 370 -19.00 -11.03 2.04
N PRO A 371 -18.83 -10.98 3.38
CA PRO A 371 -19.96 -11.10 4.28
C PRO A 371 -20.65 -9.75 4.25
N SER A 372 -21.72 -9.70 3.48
CA SER A 372 -22.65 -8.58 3.42
C SER A 372 -23.14 -8.21 4.82
N GLU A 373 -23.25 -9.14 5.76
CA GLU A 373 -23.62 -8.82 7.14
C GLU A 373 -22.52 -8.15 7.95
N GLU A 374 -21.26 -8.62 7.97
CA GLU A 374 -20.20 -7.93 8.72
C GLU A 374 -19.83 -6.59 8.10
N ILE A 375 -19.78 -6.49 6.77
CA ILE A 375 -19.44 -5.22 6.08
C ILE A 375 -20.60 -4.22 6.20
N VAL A 376 -21.87 -4.61 6.10
CA VAL A 376 -23.02 -3.69 6.31
C VAL A 376 -23.17 -3.31 7.78
N LYS A 377 -22.97 -4.26 8.72
CA LYS A 377 -23.02 -4.00 10.17
C LYS A 377 -21.81 -3.16 10.58
N TYR A 378 -20.65 -3.34 9.95
CA TYR A 378 -19.45 -2.51 10.13
C TYR A 378 -19.60 -1.13 9.49
N GLN A 379 -20.13 -0.98 8.27
CA GLN A 379 -20.37 0.33 7.64
C GLN A 379 -21.42 1.15 8.40
N LYS A 380 -22.50 0.51 8.87
CA LYS A 380 -23.44 1.14 9.82
C LYS A 380 -22.78 1.44 11.16
N ASN A 381 -21.89 0.57 11.67
CA ASN A 381 -21.11 0.82 12.88
C ASN A 381 -19.97 1.81 12.68
N VAL A 382 -19.47 2.10 11.48
CA VAL A 382 -18.46 3.14 11.20
C VAL A 382 -19.14 4.50 11.17
N GLN A 383 -20.34 4.59 10.58
CA GLN A 383 -21.18 5.77 10.69
C GLN A 383 -21.57 6.06 12.16
N ARG A 384 -21.68 5.02 13.01
CA ARG A 384 -21.97 5.13 14.45
C ARG A 384 -20.71 5.30 15.33
N LYS A 385 -19.60 4.63 15.03
CA LYS A 385 -18.32 4.67 15.78
C LYS A 385 -17.46 5.89 15.46
N PHE A 386 -17.75 6.62 14.39
CA PHE A 386 -17.24 7.98 14.24
C PHE A 386 -17.70 8.90 15.40
N ASN A 387 -18.73 8.49 16.16
CA ASN A 387 -19.18 9.20 17.36
C ASN A 387 -18.75 8.54 18.68
N GLU A 388 -18.18 7.33 18.70
CA GLU A 388 -17.97 6.56 19.94
C GLU A 388 -16.78 5.58 19.85
N ILE A 389 -15.54 6.08 19.93
CA ILE A 389 -14.39 5.34 20.51
C ILE A 389 -13.51 6.36 21.23
N GLU A 390 -13.53 6.36 22.56
CA GLU A 390 -12.54 7.08 23.37
C GLU A 390 -11.21 6.30 23.31
N ILE A 391 -10.25 6.86 22.57
CA ILE A 391 -8.86 6.39 22.52
C ILE A 391 -8.06 6.95 23.71
N ILE A 392 -8.64 7.91 24.42
CA ILE A 392 -8.02 8.69 25.49
C ILE A 392 -8.75 8.34 26.78
N HIS A 393 -8.01 7.85 27.77
CA HIS A 393 -8.56 7.50 29.07
C HIS A 393 -8.59 8.75 29.95
N GLU A 394 -9.79 9.31 30.13
CA GLU A 394 -10.07 10.55 30.88
C GLU A 394 -9.43 11.83 30.29
N GLY A 395 -9.79 13.00 30.83
CA GLY A 395 -9.32 14.31 30.37
C GLY A 395 -10.25 15.00 29.37
N ARG A 396 -10.02 16.27 29.11
CA ARG A 396 -10.93 17.15 28.35
C ARG A 396 -10.25 17.96 27.25
N LEU A 397 -8.93 18.12 27.31
CA LEU A 397 -8.15 18.96 26.39
C LEU A 397 -7.56 18.15 25.23
N LEU A 398 -7.24 16.87 25.44
CA LEU A 398 -6.91 15.96 24.35
C LEU A 398 -8.21 15.34 23.83
N ASP A 399 -8.57 15.63 22.59
CA ASP A 399 -9.61 14.90 21.88
C ASP A 399 -9.00 13.88 20.90
N THR A 400 -9.82 12.91 20.50
CA THR A 400 -9.38 11.82 19.62
C THR A 400 -8.83 12.33 18.28
N LYS A 401 -9.40 13.41 17.74
CA LYS A 401 -8.98 14.01 16.46
C LYS A 401 -7.56 14.57 16.57
N ASN A 402 -7.29 15.35 17.62
CA ASN A 402 -5.98 15.94 17.87
C ASN A 402 -4.96 14.87 18.24
N TYR A 403 -5.34 13.84 19.02
CA TYR A 403 -4.43 12.74 19.34
C TYR A 403 -3.95 11.98 18.11
N PHE A 404 -4.81 11.79 17.10
CA PHE A 404 -4.38 11.18 15.84
C PHE A 404 -3.32 12.01 15.10
N VAL A 405 -3.39 13.34 15.17
CA VAL A 405 -2.37 14.22 14.59
C VAL A 405 -1.05 14.09 15.36
N ILE A 406 -1.10 14.05 16.71
CA ILE A 406 0.08 13.82 17.56
C ILE A 406 0.73 12.46 17.21
N LYS A 407 -0.07 11.39 17.03
CA LYS A 407 0.39 10.03 16.70
C LYS A 407 1.27 9.96 15.44
N GLU A 408 1.13 10.87 14.48
CA GLU A 408 1.99 10.89 13.29
C GLU A 408 3.44 11.28 13.58
N TYR A 409 3.69 11.97 14.70
CA TYR A 409 5.01 12.50 15.10
C TYR A 409 5.65 11.73 16.26
N ILE A 410 4.86 10.90 16.94
CA ILE A 410 5.30 10.05 18.06
C ILE A 410 6.27 8.96 17.54
N PRO A 411 7.39 8.70 18.26
CA PRO A 411 8.29 7.60 17.94
C PRO A 411 7.60 6.23 17.95
N PHE A 412 8.03 5.34 17.05
CA PHE A 412 7.40 4.03 16.84
C PHE A 412 7.19 3.20 18.13
N ILE A 413 8.11 3.32 19.10
CA ILE A 413 8.04 2.60 20.38
C ILE A 413 6.80 2.91 21.21
N TYR A 414 6.20 4.11 21.04
CA TYR A 414 5.03 4.56 21.80
C TYR A 414 3.72 4.48 20.99
N LEU A 415 3.75 4.07 19.71
CA LEU A 415 2.56 4.09 18.83
C LEU A 415 1.41 3.17 19.27
N ARG A 416 1.72 2.14 20.06
CA ARG A 416 0.74 1.15 20.55
C ARG A 416 0.16 1.50 21.90
N GLN A 417 0.64 2.57 22.53
CA GLN A 417 0.19 3.02 23.84
C GLN A 417 -0.97 4.01 23.72
N ASN A 418 -1.85 3.99 24.71
CA ASN A 418 -2.97 4.92 24.80
C ASN A 418 -2.69 6.00 25.85
N PRO A 419 -3.09 7.26 25.60
CA PRO A 419 -2.94 8.34 26.55
C PRO A 419 -3.94 8.15 27.68
N SER A 420 -3.42 8.08 28.89
CA SER A 420 -4.18 8.10 30.13
C SER A 420 -3.90 9.40 30.85
N LEU A 421 -4.95 10.10 31.28
CA LEU A 421 -4.80 11.33 32.04
C LEU A 421 -4.06 11.01 33.35
N SER A 422 -2.89 11.62 33.55
CA SER A 422 -2.10 11.47 34.76
C SER A 422 -2.17 12.71 35.66
N TYR A 423 -2.47 13.88 35.09
CA TYR A 423 -2.66 15.12 35.83
C TYR A 423 -3.65 16.04 35.11
N SER A 424 -4.50 16.74 35.87
CA SER A 424 -5.30 17.88 35.40
C SER A 424 -5.25 19.00 36.43
N LEU A 425 -4.92 20.23 36.02
CA LEU A 425 -4.91 21.40 36.91
C LEU A 425 -6.27 21.58 37.60
N SER A 426 -7.36 21.31 36.87
CA SER A 426 -8.72 21.37 37.42
C SER A 426 -9.02 20.36 38.54
N LYS A 427 -8.30 19.24 38.60
CA LYS A 427 -8.45 18.18 39.63
C LYS A 427 -7.36 18.25 40.70
N ASP A 428 -6.12 18.47 40.28
CA ASP A 428 -4.90 18.27 41.09
C ASP A 428 -4.29 19.58 41.62
N GLY A 429 -4.84 20.72 41.20
CA GLY A 429 -4.47 22.05 41.70
C GLY A 429 -3.24 22.67 41.02
N THR A 430 -2.90 23.89 41.40
CA THR A 430 -1.92 24.75 40.69
C THR A 430 -0.47 24.61 41.18
N ILE A 431 -0.16 23.59 41.98
CA ILE A 431 1.19 23.37 42.53
C ILE A 431 2.03 22.68 41.46
N LEU A 432 3.06 23.37 40.93
CA LEU A 432 3.93 22.84 39.87
C LEU A 432 4.58 21.50 40.25
N GLN A 433 4.97 21.32 41.52
CA GLN A 433 5.57 20.08 42.00
C GLN A 433 4.65 18.85 41.85
N THR A 434 3.32 19.04 41.88
CA THR A 434 2.37 17.95 41.61
C THR A 434 2.48 17.48 40.16
N LEU A 435 2.49 18.40 39.20
CA LEU A 435 2.71 18.11 37.78
C LEU A 435 4.09 17.46 37.55
N LEU A 436 5.14 17.97 38.21
CA LEU A 436 6.50 17.43 38.09
C LEU A 436 6.63 16.00 38.61
N ASN A 437 5.86 15.62 39.64
CA ASN A 437 5.85 14.26 40.15
C ASN A 437 5.20 13.27 39.17
N GLU A 438 4.16 13.71 38.46
CA GLU A 438 3.51 12.92 37.41
C GLU A 438 4.42 12.77 36.19
N MET A 439 5.11 13.84 35.80
CA MET A 439 6.12 13.86 34.74
C MET A 439 7.34 12.95 34.96
N LYS A 440 7.60 12.54 36.21
CA LYS A 440 8.66 11.55 36.55
C LYS A 440 8.24 10.11 36.27
N LYS A 441 6.95 9.83 36.08
CA LYS A 441 6.47 8.46 35.85
C LYS A 441 7.06 7.88 34.57
N LYS A 442 7.23 6.55 34.57
CA LYS A 442 7.83 5.83 33.43
C LYS A 442 6.89 5.82 32.23
N GLY A 443 7.20 6.63 31.23
CA GLY A 443 6.48 6.65 29.97
C GLY A 443 6.82 7.90 29.16
N ALA A 444 6.26 7.97 27.95
CA ALA A 444 6.20 9.22 27.22
C ALA A 444 4.97 10.01 27.67
N HIS A 445 5.09 11.33 27.67
CA HIS A 445 4.04 12.23 28.12
C HIS A 445 3.55 13.14 27.00
N ILE A 446 2.27 13.50 27.06
CA ILE A 446 1.68 14.56 26.26
C ILE A 446 1.21 15.65 27.23
N LEU A 447 1.85 16.81 27.16
CA LEU A 447 1.46 18.00 27.91
C LEU A 447 0.55 18.86 27.04
N ILE A 448 -0.60 19.25 27.57
CA ILE A 448 -1.55 20.15 26.91
C ILE A 448 -1.88 21.30 27.86
N ILE A 449 -1.79 22.51 27.35
CA ILE A 449 -2.02 23.75 28.07
C ILE A 449 -3.12 24.51 27.34
N LYS A 450 -4.24 24.70 28.00
CA LYS A 450 -5.32 25.57 27.51
C LYS A 450 -5.14 26.96 28.09
N THR A 451 -5.06 27.96 27.22
CA THR A 451 -5.01 29.37 27.60
C THR A 451 -6.37 30.04 27.36
N ASP A 452 -6.46 31.32 27.70
CA ASP A 452 -7.60 32.17 27.37
C ASP A 452 -7.78 32.42 25.86
N LYS A 453 -6.78 32.10 25.03
CA LYS A 453 -6.76 32.38 23.59
C LYS A 453 -6.50 31.16 22.70
N SER A 454 -5.80 30.14 23.18
CA SER A 454 -5.32 29.03 22.36
C SER A 454 -5.08 27.75 23.17
N ILE A 455 -4.78 26.64 22.48
CA ILE A 455 -4.28 25.43 23.13
C ILE A 455 -2.90 25.13 22.54
N ILE A 456 -1.91 24.94 23.40
CA ILE A 456 -0.54 24.60 23.04
C ILE A 456 -0.08 23.37 23.80
N GLY A 457 0.98 22.72 23.34
CA GLY A 457 1.46 21.54 24.06
C GLY A 457 2.73 20.95 23.49
N ALA A 458 3.18 19.88 24.13
CA ALA A 458 4.40 19.18 23.79
C ALA A 458 4.24 17.67 23.99
N PHE A 459 4.91 16.91 23.12
CA PHE A 459 5.19 15.51 23.35
C PHE A 459 6.61 15.35 23.92
N LEU A 460 6.72 14.62 25.02
CA LEU A 460 7.94 14.44 25.80
C LEU A 460 8.26 12.95 25.88
N SER A 461 9.33 12.52 25.23
CA SER A 461 9.63 11.09 25.02
C SER A 461 10.36 10.40 26.16
N ASP A 462 10.79 11.14 27.19
CA ASP A 462 11.57 10.62 28.32
C ASP A 462 10.87 10.84 29.65
N GLN A 463 11.29 10.05 30.64
CA GLN A 463 11.08 10.34 32.06
C GLN A 463 11.85 11.60 32.45
N LEU A 464 11.23 12.42 33.29
CA LEU A 464 11.80 13.72 33.63
C LEU A 464 12.58 13.65 34.94
N GLU A 465 13.91 13.58 34.83
CA GLU A 465 14.81 13.82 35.94
C GLU A 465 15.17 15.32 36.00
N LYS A 466 15.32 15.89 37.21
CA LYS A 466 15.72 17.29 37.36
C LYS A 466 17.03 17.54 36.62
N THR A 467 17.01 18.42 35.62
CA THR A 467 18.19 18.74 34.82
C THR A 467 18.87 20.04 35.25
N GLY A 468 18.21 20.84 36.10
CA GLY A 468 18.66 22.19 36.46
C GLY A 468 18.76 23.08 35.21
N SER A 469 19.80 23.90 35.13
CA SER A 469 20.06 24.81 34.00
C SER A 469 20.51 24.12 32.70
N VAL A 470 20.56 22.79 32.66
CA VAL A 470 21.02 22.02 31.49
C VAL A 470 19.81 21.42 30.77
N TYR A 471 19.77 21.56 29.46
CA TYR A 471 18.70 20.97 28.65
C TYR A 471 18.94 19.48 28.37
N SER A 472 17.88 18.69 28.34
CA SER A 472 17.88 17.28 27.95
C SER A 472 18.17 17.14 26.45
N ARG A 473 18.86 16.05 26.07
CA ARG A 473 19.40 15.85 24.70
C ARG A 473 18.51 14.99 23.79
N ASN A 474 17.27 14.69 24.17
CA ASN A 474 16.44 13.78 23.39
C ASN A 474 15.79 14.44 22.19
N THR A 475 16.12 13.90 21.01
CA THR A 475 15.69 14.39 19.71
C THR A 475 14.26 14.03 19.31
N SER A 476 13.56 13.26 20.14
CA SER A 476 12.22 12.75 19.82
C SER A 476 11.07 13.69 20.20
N ASN A 477 11.34 14.67 21.08
CA ASN A 477 10.36 15.67 21.52
C ASN A 477 9.86 16.53 20.35
N PHE A 478 8.65 17.03 20.46
CA PHE A 478 8.08 18.01 19.54
C PHE A 478 7.01 18.84 20.22
N VAL A 479 6.71 20.01 19.67
CA VAL A 479 5.69 20.92 20.19
C VAL A 479 4.56 21.10 19.19
N PHE A 480 3.41 21.54 19.66
CA PHE A 480 2.24 21.77 18.81
C PHE A 480 1.39 22.91 19.33
N HIS A 481 0.54 23.44 18.46
CA HIS A 481 -0.58 24.27 18.84
C HIS A 481 -1.86 23.82 18.14
N ILE A 482 -3.00 24.21 18.70
CA ILE A 482 -4.33 24.03 18.13
C ILE A 482 -4.94 25.42 18.01
N LYS A 483 -5.19 25.83 16.76
CA LYS A 483 -5.83 27.11 16.43
C LYS A 483 -6.99 26.83 15.48
N ASP A 484 -8.15 27.46 15.73
CA ASP A 484 -9.35 27.31 14.89
C ASP A 484 -9.73 25.84 14.62
N SER A 485 -9.63 24.99 15.65
CA SER A 485 -9.89 23.53 15.58
C SER A 485 -8.96 22.75 14.62
N THR A 486 -7.81 23.33 14.27
CA THR A 486 -6.75 22.71 13.48
C THR A 486 -5.46 22.63 14.29
N MET A 487 -4.89 21.42 14.37
CA MET A 487 -3.65 21.14 15.08
C MET A 487 -2.45 21.21 14.14
N LYS A 488 -1.34 21.82 14.60
CA LYS A 488 -0.07 21.83 13.88
C LYS A 488 1.08 21.45 14.80
N CYS A 489 1.83 20.43 14.40
CA CYS A 489 3.02 19.94 15.10
C CYS A 489 4.30 20.48 14.47
N TYR A 490 5.32 20.70 15.30
CA TYR A 490 6.62 21.26 14.94
C TYR A 490 7.73 20.37 15.49
N LYS A 491 8.50 19.77 14.58
CA LYS A 491 9.64 18.91 14.89
C LYS A 491 10.74 19.16 13.87
N HIS A 492 11.87 19.71 14.32
CA HIS A 492 12.97 19.98 13.43
C HIS A 492 13.72 18.67 13.09
N PRO A 493 13.88 18.29 11.80
CA PRO A 493 14.56 17.04 11.44
C PRO A 493 16.07 17.02 11.76
N ARG A 494 16.69 18.21 11.85
CA ARG A 494 18.11 18.44 12.12
C ARG A 494 18.28 19.76 12.89
N PRO A 495 17.96 19.77 14.19
CA PRO A 495 17.96 21.01 14.97
C PRO A 495 19.37 21.59 15.13
N PRO A 496 19.49 22.92 15.22
CA PRO A 496 20.77 23.60 15.36
C PRO A 496 21.40 23.44 16.75
N ASN A 497 20.64 22.99 17.75
CA ASN A 497 21.04 22.82 19.13
C ASN A 497 20.46 21.52 19.73
N LYS A 498 20.69 21.28 21.03
CA LYS A 498 20.15 20.14 21.78
C LYS A 498 19.31 20.59 22.97
N ASP A 499 18.68 21.76 22.85
CA ASP A 499 18.01 22.42 23.96
C ASP A 499 16.54 22.00 24.04
N TYR A 500 16.24 20.72 24.27
CA TYR A 500 14.87 20.21 24.12
C TYR A 500 13.97 20.45 25.32
N LEU A 501 14.51 20.33 26.53
CA LEU A 501 13.74 20.46 27.76
C LEU A 501 14.64 20.79 28.96
N SER A 502 14.28 21.78 29.75
CA SER A 502 14.92 22.12 31.03
C SER A 502 13.83 22.21 32.10
N VAL A 503 14.08 21.57 33.24
CA VAL A 503 13.15 21.51 34.36
C VAL A 503 13.90 21.88 35.64
N ASP A 504 13.41 22.92 36.30
CA ASP A 504 13.87 23.38 37.61
C ASP A 504 12.73 23.28 38.65
N ASP A 505 13.00 23.66 39.90
CA ASP A 505 12.04 23.57 41.00
C ASP A 505 10.81 24.48 40.83
N ASP A 506 10.95 25.57 40.09
CA ASP A 506 9.92 26.60 39.89
C ASP A 506 9.56 26.83 38.41
N THR A 507 10.18 26.12 37.47
CA THR A 507 10.05 26.41 36.03
C THR A 507 10.20 25.16 35.14
N ILE A 508 9.36 25.07 34.09
CA ILE A 508 9.51 24.13 32.97
C ILE A 508 9.76 24.93 31.68
N MET A 509 10.81 24.59 30.94
CA MET A 509 11.15 25.17 29.63
C MET A 509 11.28 24.10 28.55
N ILE A 510 10.50 24.21 27.47
CA ILE A 510 10.49 23.24 26.35
C ILE A 510 11.03 23.91 25.09
N GLY A 511 12.17 23.43 24.59
CA GLY A 511 12.90 24.01 23.45
C GLY A 511 13.84 25.15 23.84
N GLY A 512 14.79 25.49 22.96
CA GLY A 512 15.76 26.58 23.17
C GLY A 512 16.43 27.09 21.89
N PRO A 513 17.31 28.11 21.97
CA PRO A 513 17.64 28.89 23.16
C PRO A 513 16.50 29.82 23.62
N ASN A 514 15.52 30.07 22.75
CA ASN A 514 14.25 30.69 23.10
C ASN A 514 13.18 29.59 23.21
N PRO A 515 12.65 29.29 24.40
CA PRO A 515 11.74 28.17 24.56
C PRO A 515 10.40 28.36 23.86
N ALA A 516 9.91 27.28 23.24
CA ALA A 516 8.59 27.23 22.66
C ALA A 516 7.49 27.29 23.73
N ILE A 517 7.75 26.75 24.92
CA ILE A 517 6.82 26.74 26.06
C ILE A 517 7.61 26.99 27.35
N ILE A 518 7.15 27.94 28.16
CA ILE A 518 7.68 28.24 29.50
C ILE A 518 6.50 28.30 30.48
N ILE A 519 6.58 27.53 31.56
CA ILE A 519 5.58 27.50 32.64
C ILE A 519 6.30 27.73 33.98
N GLY A 520 5.75 28.59 34.83
CA GLY A 520 6.27 28.86 36.17
C GLY A 520 5.49 28.16 37.30
N ASP A 521 6.00 28.29 38.52
CA ASP A 521 5.57 27.60 39.75
C ASP A 521 4.06 27.62 40.04
N ARG A 522 3.38 28.70 39.65
CA ARG A 522 1.95 28.90 39.95
C ARG A 522 1.00 28.33 38.90
N LEU A 523 1.51 27.80 37.79
CA LEU A 523 0.71 27.35 36.64
C LEU A 523 -0.36 28.39 36.19
N ASP A 524 -0.09 29.68 36.39
CA ASP A 524 -1.03 30.78 36.13
C ASP A 524 -0.81 31.41 34.73
N LYS A 525 0.43 31.37 34.24
CA LYS A 525 0.81 31.90 32.93
C LYS A 525 1.71 30.96 32.17
N VAL A 526 1.54 30.97 30.85
CA VAL A 526 2.45 30.33 29.89
C VAL A 526 3.07 31.41 29.01
N ARG A 527 4.36 31.26 28.69
CA ARG A 527 5.05 32.09 27.70
C ARG A 527 5.51 31.22 26.54
N SER A 528 5.52 31.80 25.35
CA SER A 528 6.01 31.14 24.14
C SER A 528 6.87 32.10 23.33
N CYS A 529 7.91 31.57 22.72
CA CYS A 529 8.77 32.28 21.77
C CYS A 529 8.87 31.49 20.47
N LYS A 530 9.39 32.12 19.41
CA LYS A 530 9.95 31.39 18.28
C LYS A 530 11.11 30.52 18.78
N CYS A 531 11.10 29.24 18.43
CA CYS A 531 12.02 28.25 18.99
C CYS A 531 12.81 27.54 17.89
N ASP A 532 14.15 27.60 18.00
CA ASP A 532 15.06 27.03 17.02
C ASP A 532 15.12 25.49 17.11
N THR A 533 15.02 24.93 18.33
CA THR A 533 15.05 23.46 18.52
C THR A 533 13.94 22.74 17.75
N PHE A 534 12.76 23.34 17.63
CA PHE A 534 11.62 22.71 16.95
C PHE A 534 11.29 23.32 15.58
N ASP A 535 12.00 24.38 15.18
CA ASP A 535 11.62 25.25 14.06
C ASP A 535 10.16 25.71 14.19
N SER A 536 9.76 26.10 15.40
CA SER A 536 8.40 26.53 15.70
C SER A 536 8.31 28.05 15.75
N PRO A 537 7.20 28.65 15.29
CA PRO A 537 6.88 30.02 15.66
C PRO A 537 6.53 30.09 17.16
N GLN A 538 6.27 31.30 17.64
CA GLN A 538 5.50 31.47 18.87
C GLN A 538 4.18 30.69 18.75
N LEU A 539 3.88 29.88 19.76
CA LEU A 539 2.72 28.99 19.77
C LEU A 539 1.46 29.69 20.29
N THR A 540 1.63 30.64 21.22
CA THR A 540 0.58 31.53 21.74
C THR A 540 0.35 32.73 20.81
N LEU A 541 -0.82 33.38 20.90
CA LEU A 541 -1.08 34.61 20.17
C LEU A 541 -0.31 35.80 20.79
N GLU A 542 -0.18 35.83 22.11
CA GLU A 542 0.62 36.82 22.83
C GLU A 542 1.90 36.20 23.42
N PRO A 543 2.95 37.00 23.71
CA PRO A 543 4.17 36.49 24.36
C PRO A 543 3.93 35.83 25.73
N SER A 544 2.82 36.16 26.38
CA SER A 544 2.35 35.53 27.62
C SER A 544 0.83 35.49 27.63
N GLU A 545 0.27 34.33 27.98
CA GLU A 545 -1.17 34.09 28.09
C GLU A 545 -1.50 33.47 29.45
N ASN A 546 -2.74 33.69 29.93
CA ASN A 546 -3.20 33.09 31.18
C ASN A 546 -3.54 31.62 30.93
N ILE A 547 -3.10 30.75 31.82
CA ILE A 547 -3.45 29.33 31.78
C ILE A 547 -4.84 29.17 32.39
N LEU A 548 -5.74 28.51 31.65
CA LEU A 548 -7.06 28.12 32.13
C LEU A 548 -7.08 26.68 32.64
N ASP A 549 -6.31 25.79 32.02
CA ASP A 549 -6.21 24.38 32.41
C ASP A 549 -4.92 23.77 31.84
N VAL A 550 -4.43 22.73 32.51
CA VAL A 550 -3.28 21.94 32.09
C VAL A 550 -3.63 20.48 32.25
N GLU A 551 -3.42 19.68 31.22
CA GLU A 551 -3.53 18.23 31.31
C GLU A 551 -2.23 17.58 30.90
N LEU A 552 -1.81 16.60 31.69
CA LEU A 552 -0.72 15.70 31.36
C LEU A 552 -1.32 14.33 31.10
N TYR A 553 -0.92 13.73 30.00
CA TYR A 553 -1.23 12.36 29.67
C TYR A 553 0.04 11.54 29.67
N ILE A 554 -0.03 10.35 30.24
CA ILE A 554 1.02 9.33 30.14
C ILE A 554 0.60 8.29 29.10
N LEU A 555 1.54 7.89 28.24
CA LEU A 555 1.34 6.80 27.31
C LEU A 555 1.60 5.46 28.01
N GLU A 556 0.54 4.71 28.22
CA GLU A 556 0.55 3.39 28.88
C GLU A 556 0.07 2.30 27.91
N ASN A 557 0.50 1.05 28.17
CA ASN A 557 0.23 -0.11 27.31
C ASN A 557 -1.21 -0.61 27.40
#